data_AF-A0AAV6PF85-F1
#
_entry.id   AF-A0AAV6PF85-F1
#
_cell.length_a   1.000
_cell.length_b   1.000
_cell.length_c   1.000
_cell.angle_alpha   90.00
_cell.angle_beta   90.00
_cell.angle_gamma   90.00
#
_symmetry.space_group_name_H-M   'P 1'
#
loop_
_entity.id
_entity.type
_entity.pdbx_description
1 polymer ?
#
loop_
_entity_poly.entity_id
_entity_poly.type
_entity_poly.pdbx_seq_one_letter_code
_entity_poly.pdbx_strand_id
1 'polypeptide(L)'
;AEVDTLTTEVQIYNELKRRVEESTFKKDLQRNIQAHGSPGAFWESEQESLLFVIEMKNEKIQEQKKKLLQLDQLVDRTLSQEDQIVQVLQQNEDLRVRFNNSQTLVQQLSRELQDLKVALERQVSLNHKLSQEKEQLMFKLRHRDSCPTIHLPAVAPR
;
A
#
# COMPACT_ATOMS: atom_id res chain seq x y z
N ALA A 1 -34.29 -30.34 3.00
CA ALA A 1 -34.21 -29.32 1.93
C ALA A 1 -35.58 -28.74 1.62
N GLU A 2 -36.46 -29.44 0.89
CA GLU A 2 -37.79 -28.91 0.53
C GLU A 2 -38.72 -28.68 1.74
N VAL A 3 -38.70 -29.60 2.70
CA VAL A 3 -39.43 -29.46 3.97
C VAL A 3 -38.94 -28.24 4.77
N ASP A 4 -37.63 -27.98 4.77
CA ASP A 4 -37.05 -26.84 5.50
C ASP A 4 -37.45 -25.51 4.82
N THR A 5 -37.42 -25.47 3.48
CA THR A 5 -37.87 -24.31 2.70
C THR A 5 -39.35 -24.01 2.94
N LEU A 6 -40.23 -25.01 2.83
CA LEU A 6 -41.66 -24.86 3.11
C LEU A 6 -41.92 -24.43 4.56
N THR A 7 -41.13 -24.95 5.51
CA THR A 7 -41.22 -24.54 6.92
C THR A 7 -40.87 -23.05 7.09
N THR A 8 -39.82 -22.57 6.41
CA THR A 8 -39.46 -21.14 6.46
C THR A 8 -40.52 -20.25 5.79
N GLU A 9 -41.10 -20.67 4.66
CA GLU A 9 -42.16 -19.91 3.98
C GLU A 9 -43.42 -19.79 4.84
N VAL A 10 -43.84 -20.88 5.48
CA VAL A 10 -44.98 -20.88 6.41
C VAL A 10 -44.70 -19.97 7.62
N GLN A 11 -43.48 -19.99 8.15
CA GLN A 11 -43.09 -19.09 9.25
C GLN A 11 -43.16 -17.62 8.82
N ILE A 12 -42.62 -17.28 7.65
CA ILE A 12 -42.69 -15.92 7.09
C ILE A 12 -44.14 -15.49 6.90
N TYR A 13 -44.97 -16.36 6.34
CA TYR A 13 -46.40 -16.09 6.14
C TYR A 13 -47.14 -15.84 7.46
N ASN A 14 -46.90 -16.66 8.48
CA ASN A 14 -47.53 -16.50 9.80
C ASN A 14 -47.11 -15.19 10.48
N GLU A 15 -45.83 -14.83 10.39
CA GLU A 15 -45.33 -13.58 10.97
C GLU A 15 -45.86 -12.34 10.25
N LEU A 16 -45.97 -12.41 8.92
CA LEU A 16 -46.61 -11.39 8.10
C LEU A 16 -48.10 -11.24 8.47
N LYS A 17 -48.82 -12.36 8.62
CA LYS A 17 -50.23 -12.36 9.04
C LYS A 17 -50.42 -11.71 10.41
N ARG A 18 -49.57 -12.06 11.40
CA ARG A 18 -49.59 -11.46 12.74
C ARG A 18 -49.38 -9.94 12.68
N ARG A 19 -48.42 -9.46 11.88
CA ARG A 19 -48.16 -8.02 11.71
C ARG A 19 -49.29 -7.28 11.03
N VAL A 20 -49.94 -7.90 10.04
CA VAL A 20 -51.15 -7.36 9.41
C VAL A 20 -52.29 -7.21 10.43
N GLU A 21 -52.48 -8.19 11.32
CA GLU A 21 -53.47 -8.10 12.39
C GLU A 21 -53.18 -6.96 13.38
N GLU A 22 -51.90 -6.69 13.65
CA GLU A 22 -51.45 -5.63 14.56
C GLU A 22 -51.32 -4.24 13.89
N SER A 23 -51.42 -4.19 12.57
CA SER A 23 -51.23 -3.01 11.72
C SER A 23 -52.12 -1.83 12.12
N THR A 24 -51.56 -0.63 12.00
CA THR A 24 -52.32 0.62 12.08
C THR A 24 -53.42 0.68 11.02
N PHE A 25 -53.17 0.12 9.84
CA PHE A 25 -54.11 0.12 8.73
C PHE A 25 -55.29 -0.86 8.99
N LYS A 26 -55.07 -1.96 9.73
CA LYS A 26 -56.17 -2.81 10.24
C LYS A 26 -57.05 -2.06 11.24
N LYS A 27 -56.42 -1.32 12.16
CA LYS A 27 -57.12 -0.50 13.16
C LYS A 27 -57.90 0.64 12.51
N ASP A 28 -57.32 1.28 11.50
CA ASP A 28 -57.96 2.36 10.74
C ASP A 28 -59.12 1.84 9.91
N LEU A 29 -58.99 0.65 9.31
CA LEU A 29 -60.09 -0.03 8.61
C LEU A 29 -61.26 -0.33 9.57
N GLN A 30 -60.97 -0.90 10.75
CA GLN A 30 -61.99 -1.16 11.77
C GLN A 30 -62.66 0.13 12.27
N ARG A 31 -61.87 1.19 12.51
CA ARG A 31 -62.40 2.51 12.91
C ARG A 31 -63.30 3.09 11.82
N ASN A 32 -62.95 2.93 10.55
CA ASN A 32 -63.75 3.42 9.43
C ASN A 32 -65.10 2.70 9.36
N ILE A 33 -65.09 1.36 9.46
CA ILE A 33 -66.31 0.54 9.51
C ILE A 33 -67.19 0.94 10.71
N GLN A 34 -66.60 1.22 11.87
CA GLN A 34 -67.35 1.70 13.04
C GLN A 34 -67.95 3.09 12.83
N ALA A 35 -67.25 3.99 12.15
CA ALA A 35 -67.69 5.38 11.94
C ALA A 35 -68.72 5.53 10.82
N HIS A 36 -68.64 4.70 9.77
CA HIS A 36 -69.42 4.87 8.54
C HIS A 36 -70.35 3.68 8.23
N GLY A 37 -70.27 2.61 9.03
CA GLY A 37 -71.00 1.37 8.79
C GLY A 37 -70.26 0.40 7.88
N SER A 38 -70.71 -0.86 7.88
CA SER A 38 -70.16 -1.91 7.02
C SER A 38 -70.45 -1.61 5.54
N PRO A 39 -69.46 -1.70 4.64
CA PRO A 39 -69.68 -1.62 3.20
C PRO A 39 -70.30 -2.91 2.63
N GLY A 40 -70.55 -3.93 3.45
CA GLY A 40 -71.02 -5.25 3.06
C GLY A 40 -69.88 -6.26 2.98
N ALA A 41 -70.20 -7.54 3.26
CA ALA A 41 -69.20 -8.60 3.47
C ALA A 41 -68.20 -8.79 2.31
N PHE A 42 -68.63 -8.60 1.07
CA PHE A 42 -67.75 -8.67 -0.10
C PHE A 42 -66.66 -7.59 -0.06
N TRP A 43 -67.06 -6.33 0.19
CA TRP A 43 -66.13 -5.20 0.18
C TRP A 43 -65.21 -5.20 1.41
N GLU A 44 -65.69 -5.66 2.57
CA GLU A 44 -64.83 -5.85 3.73
C GLU A 44 -63.74 -6.88 3.45
N SER A 45 -64.08 -8.02 2.86
CA SER A 45 -63.10 -9.04 2.46
C SER A 45 -62.07 -8.51 1.47
N GLU A 46 -62.50 -7.70 0.49
CA GLU A 46 -61.59 -7.10 -0.48
C GLU A 46 -60.65 -6.07 0.18
N GLN A 47 -61.19 -5.24 1.09
CA GLN A 47 -60.38 -4.28 1.87
C GLN A 47 -59.36 -4.98 2.76
N GLU A 48 -59.71 -6.11 3.38
CA GLU A 48 -58.79 -6.92 4.16
C GLU A 48 -57.67 -7.54 3.29
N SER A 49 -58.01 -8.01 2.09
CA SER A 49 -57.03 -8.53 1.12
C SER A 49 -56.05 -7.43 0.67
N LEU A 50 -56.55 -6.24 0.34
CA LEU A 50 -55.73 -5.11 -0.05
C LEU A 50 -54.80 -4.65 1.08
N LEU A 51 -55.29 -4.63 2.32
CA LEU A 51 -54.49 -4.35 3.50
C LEU A 51 -53.30 -5.32 3.62
N PHE A 52 -53.54 -6.62 3.42
CA PHE A 52 -52.47 -7.62 3.45
C PHE A 52 -51.40 -7.33 2.40
N VAL A 53 -51.79 -7.00 1.17
CA VAL A 53 -50.86 -6.64 0.08
C VAL A 53 -50.07 -5.36 0.39
N ILE A 54 -50.71 -4.36 1.01
CA ILE A 54 -50.06 -3.11 1.40
C ILE A 54 -48.96 -3.37 2.44
N GLU A 55 -49.27 -4.14 3.47
CA GLU A 55 -48.29 -4.53 4.51
C GLU A 55 -47.13 -5.33 3.91
N MET A 56 -47.43 -6.32 3.05
CA MET A 56 -46.39 -7.05 2.31
C MET A 56 -45.43 -6.13 1.54
N LYS A 57 -45.99 -5.15 0.82
CA LYS A 57 -45.19 -4.18 0.07
C LYS A 57 -44.39 -3.28 0.99
N ASN A 58 -44.98 -2.84 2.11
CA ASN A 58 -44.32 -2.01 3.09
C ASN A 58 -43.11 -2.73 3.70
N GLU A 59 -43.25 -4.01 4.06
CA GLU A 59 -42.13 -4.81 4.57
C GLU A 59 -40.99 -4.95 3.57
N LYS A 60 -41.32 -5.24 2.30
CA LYS A 60 -40.32 -5.33 1.24
C LYS A 60 -39.58 -4.00 1.05
N ILE A 61 -40.29 -2.87 1.15
CA ILE A 61 -39.69 -1.54 1.12
C ILE A 61 -38.75 -1.33 2.32
N GLN A 62 -39.15 -1.74 3.52
CA GLN A 62 -38.29 -1.62 4.72
C GLN A 62 -37.03 -2.49 4.60
N GLU A 63 -37.14 -3.70 4.05
CA GLU A 63 -35.98 -4.56 3.79
C GLU A 63 -35.04 -3.92 2.76
N GLN A 64 -35.59 -3.39 1.67
CA GLN A 64 -34.80 -2.68 0.65
C GLN A 64 -34.10 -1.44 1.22
N LYS A 65 -34.76 -0.67 2.10
CA LYS A 65 -34.13 0.47 2.80
C LYS A 65 -32.94 0.04 3.65
N LYS A 66 -33.06 -1.08 4.39
CA LYS A 66 -31.94 -1.63 5.17
C LYS A 66 -30.76 -2.03 4.28
N LYS A 67 -31.03 -2.68 3.15
CA LYS A 67 -30.00 -3.04 2.15
C LYS A 67 -29.33 -1.81 1.56
N LEU A 68 -30.11 -0.76 1.28
CA LEU A 68 -29.60 0.50 0.74
C LEU A 68 -28.64 1.16 1.74
N LEU A 69 -29.00 1.24 3.02
CA LEU A 69 -28.12 1.76 4.07
C LEU A 69 -26.81 0.94 4.21
N GLN A 70 -26.90 -0.39 4.08
CA GLN A 70 -25.71 -1.25 4.08
C GLN A 70 -24.80 -0.99 2.87
N LEU A 71 -25.38 -0.74 1.70
CA LEU A 71 -24.64 -0.38 0.49
C LEU A 71 -23.97 0.98 0.64
N ASP A 72 -24.65 2.00 1.18
CA ASP A 72 -24.05 3.32 1.43
C ASP A 72 -22.83 3.19 2.35
N GLN A 73 -22.95 2.41 3.44
CA GLN A 73 -21.81 2.13 4.33
C GLN A 73 -20.67 1.37 3.67
N LEU A 74 -20.96 0.53 2.67
CA LEU A 74 -19.93 -0.15 1.90
C LEU A 74 -19.21 0.82 0.97
N VAL A 75 -19.95 1.70 0.29
CA VAL A 75 -19.40 2.75 -0.57
C VAL A 75 -18.45 3.65 0.22
N ASP A 76 -18.87 4.14 1.39
CA ASP A 76 -18.01 4.98 2.26
C ASP A 76 -16.71 4.28 2.66
N ARG A 77 -16.79 2.98 3.00
CA ARG A 77 -15.62 2.17 3.33
C ARG A 77 -14.70 1.97 2.13
N THR A 78 -15.27 1.71 0.95
CA THR A 78 -14.51 1.56 -0.29
C THR A 78 -13.77 2.85 -0.62
N LEU A 79 -14.42 4.02 -0.56
CA LEU A 79 -13.77 5.31 -0.80
C LEU A 79 -12.60 5.55 0.16
N SER A 80 -12.80 5.29 1.46
CA SER A 80 -11.71 5.42 2.44
C SER A 80 -10.53 4.47 2.16
N GLN A 81 -10.81 3.27 1.65
CA GLN A 81 -9.76 2.32 1.25
C GLN A 81 -9.03 2.77 -0.02
N GLU A 82 -9.74 3.34 -0.99
CA GLU A 82 -9.13 3.93 -2.19
C GLU A 82 -8.16 5.06 -1.83
N ASP A 83 -8.55 5.95 -0.91
CA ASP A 83 -7.67 7.02 -0.41
C ASP A 83 -6.39 6.46 0.24
N GLN A 84 -6.52 5.39 1.06
CA GLN A 84 -5.37 4.72 1.67
C GLN A 84 -4.45 4.09 0.63
N ILE A 85 -5.01 3.48 -0.41
CA ILE A 85 -4.23 2.91 -1.52
C ILE A 85 -3.43 4.01 -2.21
N VAL A 86 -4.06 5.15 -2.52
CA VAL A 86 -3.37 6.29 -3.14
C VAL A 86 -2.22 6.78 -2.26
N GLN A 87 -2.45 6.92 -0.95
CA GLN A 87 -1.42 7.35 -0.01
C GLN A 87 -0.23 6.38 0.03
N VAL A 88 -0.50 5.07 0.08
CA VAL A 88 0.55 4.03 0.08
C VAL A 88 1.33 4.03 -1.23
N LEU A 89 0.66 4.19 -2.38
CA LEU A 89 1.32 4.28 -3.67
C LEU A 89 2.25 5.49 -3.75
N GLN A 90 1.81 6.65 -3.25
CA GLN A 90 2.63 7.85 -3.19
C GLN A 90 3.87 7.64 -2.31
N GLN A 91 3.69 7.06 -1.11
CA GLN A 91 4.81 6.75 -0.21
C GLN A 91 5.79 5.75 -0.84
N ASN A 92 5.30 4.79 -1.62
CA ASN A 92 6.15 3.83 -2.32
C ASN A 92 7.02 4.52 -3.38
N GLU A 93 6.44 5.44 -4.16
CA GLU A 93 7.17 6.19 -5.16
C GLU A 93 8.24 7.10 -4.52
N ASP A 94 7.90 7.79 -3.43
CA ASP A 94 8.86 8.59 -2.66
C ASP A 94 10.04 7.74 -2.13
N LEU A 95 9.76 6.50 -1.69
CA LEU A 95 10.80 5.56 -1.29
C LEU A 95 11.65 5.10 -2.48
N ARG A 96 11.03 4.82 -3.63
CA ARG A 96 11.75 4.44 -4.87
C ARG A 96 12.71 5.53 -5.32
N VAL A 97 12.27 6.80 -5.32
CA VAL A 97 13.13 7.94 -5.66
C VAL A 97 14.31 8.04 -4.68
N ARG A 98 14.07 7.93 -3.37
CA ARG A 98 15.14 7.94 -2.36
C ARG A 98 16.13 6.78 -2.51
N PHE A 99 15.62 5.60 -2.84
CA PHE A 99 16.44 4.42 -3.09
C PHE A 99 17.35 4.64 -4.31
N ASN A 100 16.81 5.12 -5.43
CA ASN A 100 17.58 5.39 -6.64
C ASN A 100 18.68 6.44 -6.42
N ASN A 101 18.39 7.49 -5.65
CA ASN A 101 19.37 8.51 -5.27
C ASN A 101 20.50 7.91 -4.43
N SER A 102 20.15 7.10 -3.44
CA SER A 102 21.12 6.41 -2.58
C SER A 102 21.97 5.42 -3.37
N GLN A 103 21.37 4.68 -4.30
CA GLN A 103 22.07 3.75 -5.17
C GLN A 103 23.08 4.48 -6.07
N THR A 104 22.69 5.63 -6.62
CA THR A 104 23.59 6.48 -7.43
C THR A 104 24.79 6.95 -6.61
N LEU A 105 24.56 7.41 -5.38
CA LEU A 105 25.62 7.81 -4.46
C LEU A 105 26.56 6.65 -4.14
N VAL A 106 26.03 5.45 -3.85
CA VAL A 106 26.84 4.24 -3.58
C VAL A 106 27.71 3.89 -4.80
N GLN A 107 27.17 3.96 -6.01
CA GLN A 107 27.94 3.72 -7.23
C GLN A 107 29.06 4.75 -7.41
N GLN A 108 28.79 6.03 -7.10
CA GLN A 108 29.81 7.08 -7.17
C GLN A 108 30.94 6.84 -6.16
N LEU A 109 30.60 6.61 -4.89
CA LEU A 109 31.59 6.34 -3.84
C LEU A 109 32.42 5.08 -4.14
N SER A 110 31.80 4.07 -4.74
CA SER A 110 32.51 2.84 -5.17
C SER A 110 33.53 3.13 -6.27
N ARG A 111 33.21 4.01 -7.23
CA ARG A 111 34.16 4.46 -8.25
C ARG A 111 35.31 5.26 -7.64
N GLU A 112 35.00 6.23 -6.78
CA GLU A 112 36.01 7.04 -6.10
C GLU A 112 36.96 6.17 -5.25
N LEU A 113 36.43 5.17 -4.54
CA LEU A 113 37.23 4.22 -3.77
C LEU A 113 38.18 3.42 -4.67
N GLN A 114 37.71 2.96 -5.84
CA GLN A 114 38.53 2.23 -6.79
C GLN A 114 39.64 3.12 -7.38
N ASP A 115 39.34 4.37 -7.72
CA ASP A 115 40.32 5.33 -8.24
C ASP A 115 41.40 5.65 -7.20
N LEU A 116 41.00 5.87 -5.94
CA LEU A 116 41.92 6.08 -4.83
C LEU A 116 42.83 4.87 -4.59
N LYS A 117 42.30 3.65 -4.68
CA LYS A 117 43.10 2.43 -4.56
C LYS A 117 44.16 2.34 -5.65
N VAL A 118 43.80 2.64 -6.90
CA VAL A 118 44.75 2.65 -8.03
C VAL A 118 45.82 3.74 -7.83
N ALA A 119 45.42 4.93 -7.38
CA ALA A 119 46.37 6.01 -7.08
C ALA A 119 47.35 5.62 -5.96
N LEU A 120 46.86 4.97 -4.90
CA LEU A 120 47.67 4.47 -3.80
C LEU A 120 48.70 3.43 -4.27
N GLU A 121 48.28 2.45 -5.08
CA GLU A 121 49.18 1.43 -5.65
C GLU A 121 50.30 2.08 -6.49
N ARG A 122 49.97 3.08 -7.31
CA ARG A 122 50.97 3.86 -8.08
C ARG A 122 51.95 4.59 -7.17
N GLN A 123 51.45 5.24 -6.11
CA GLN A 123 52.28 5.97 -5.16
C GLN A 123 53.25 5.03 -4.41
N VAL A 124 52.77 3.85 -4.00
CA VAL A 124 53.61 2.81 -3.37
C VAL A 124 54.71 2.36 -4.33
N SER A 125 54.39 2.10 -5.60
CA SER A 125 55.37 1.71 -6.61
C SER A 125 56.45 2.79 -6.81
N LEU A 126 56.05 4.06 -6.93
CA LEU A 126 56.99 5.18 -7.06
C LEU A 126 57.88 5.34 -5.83
N ASN A 127 57.31 5.21 -4.63
CA ASN A 127 58.07 5.29 -3.38
C ASN A 127 59.13 4.18 -3.29
N HIS A 128 58.78 2.96 -3.71
CA HIS A 128 59.73 1.85 -3.77
C HIS A 128 60.90 2.15 -4.73
N LYS A 129 60.62 2.68 -5.93
CA LYS A 129 61.67 3.09 -6.89
C LYS A 129 62.58 4.17 -6.34
N LEU A 130 62.01 5.23 -5.76
CA LEU A 130 62.77 6.31 -5.13
C LEU A 130 63.63 5.81 -3.97
N SER A 131 63.13 4.84 -3.19
CA SER A 131 63.89 4.23 -2.10
C SER A 131 65.10 3.43 -2.63
N GLN A 132 64.92 2.67 -3.71
CA GLN A 132 66.02 1.97 -4.38
C GLN A 132 67.06 2.95 -4.96
N GLU A 133 66.61 4.00 -5.66
CA GLU A 133 67.50 5.04 -6.19
C GLU A 133 68.28 5.75 -5.07
N LYS A 134 67.62 6.08 -3.97
CA LYS A 134 68.25 6.64 -2.78
C LYS A 134 69.34 5.73 -2.24
N GLU A 135 69.07 4.43 -2.10
CA GLU A 135 70.05 3.44 -1.63
C GLU A 135 71.24 3.34 -2.58
N GLN A 136 71.01 3.30 -3.90
CA GLN A 136 72.07 3.29 -4.91
C GLN A 136 72.94 4.54 -4.85
N LEU A 137 72.34 5.73 -4.69
CA LEU A 137 73.07 6.99 -4.55
C LEU A 137 73.89 7.03 -3.26
N MET A 138 73.32 6.57 -2.14
CA MET A 138 74.04 6.45 -0.86
C MET A 138 75.22 5.49 -0.98
N PHE A 139 75.05 4.36 -1.67
CA PHE A 139 76.13 3.44 -1.98
C PHE A 139 77.23 4.16 -2.79
N LYS A 140 76.88 4.82 -3.90
CA LYS A 140 77.85 5.59 -4.72
C LYS A 140 78.58 6.66 -3.91
N LEU A 141 77.91 7.38 -3.01
CA LEU A 141 78.52 8.41 -2.18
C LEU A 141 79.54 7.81 -1.19
N ARG A 142 79.20 6.69 -0.54
CA ARG A 142 80.09 5.99 0.40
C ARG A 142 81.32 5.39 -0.26
N HIS A 143 81.22 5.02 -1.54
CA HIS A 143 82.30 4.38 -2.30
C HIS A 143 82.98 5.34 -3.30
N ARG A 144 82.67 6.65 -3.25
CA ARG A 144 83.27 7.69 -4.10
C ARG A 144 84.77 7.86 -3.85
N ASP A 145 85.24 7.54 -2.64
CA ASP A 145 86.65 7.62 -2.26
C ASP A 145 87.42 6.31 -2.52
N SER A 146 86.83 5.35 -3.25
CA SER A 146 87.42 4.02 -3.51
C SER A 146 87.69 3.71 -5.00
N CYS A 147 87.60 4.70 -5.90
CA CYS A 147 88.24 4.58 -7.22
C CYS A 147 89.72 5.00 -7.09
N PRO A 148 90.67 4.24 -7.66
CA PRO A 148 92.06 4.65 -7.69
C PRO A 148 92.16 5.95 -8.47
N THR A 149 92.85 6.93 -7.88
CA THR A 149 93.35 8.12 -8.57
C THR A 149 93.92 7.71 -9.91
N ILE A 150 93.24 8.04 -11.02
CA ILE A 150 93.88 8.03 -12.32
C ILE A 150 94.98 9.08 -12.22
N HIS A 151 96.22 8.60 -12.08
CA HIS A 151 97.41 9.41 -12.22
C HIS A 151 97.35 10.09 -13.60
N LEU A 152 97.06 11.39 -13.64
CA LEU A 152 97.51 12.22 -14.75
C LEU A 152 99.01 12.46 -14.56
N PRO A 153 99.85 12.24 -15.58
CA PRO A 153 101.27 12.56 -15.49
C PRO A 153 101.43 14.08 -15.38
N ALA A 154 102.14 14.52 -14.35
CA ALA A 154 102.60 15.89 -14.24
C ALA A 154 103.61 16.17 -15.36
N VAL A 155 103.23 17.04 -16.29
CA VAL A 155 104.18 17.65 -17.23
C VAL A 155 105.08 18.58 -16.42
N ALA A 156 106.36 18.24 -16.34
CA ALA A 156 107.38 19.07 -15.71
C ALA A 156 107.70 20.28 -16.60
N PRO A 157 107.76 21.51 -16.06
CA PRO A 157 108.39 22.63 -16.73
C PRO A 157 109.88 22.74 -16.33
N ARG A 158 110.73 22.68 -17.35
CA ARG A 158 112.14 23.12 -17.50
C ARG A 158 113.17 22.69 -16.44
#